data_AF-A0A8T4YVK2-F1
#
_entry.id   AF-A0A8T4YVK2-F1
#
_cell.length_a   1.000
_cell.length_b   1.000
_cell.length_c   1.000
_cell.angle_alpha   90.00
_cell.angle_beta   90.00
_cell.angle_gamma   90.00
#
_symmetry.space_group_name_H-M   'P 1'
#
loop_
_entity.id
_entity.type
_entity.pdbx_description
1 polymer ?
#
loop_
_entity_poly.entity_id
_entity_poly.type
_entity_poly.pdbx_seq_one_letter_code
_entity_poly.pdbx_strand_id
1 'polypeptide(L)'
;MSGVEKPFWLRPPYLILFDLLRLHRVKPWDVNVSLLLNRFLAEMRERGHLDFSISGTALLSSSIIHRMKSELVLKMEDPPRPQPPRPQ
;
A
#
# COMPACT_ATOMS: atom_id res chain seq x y z
N MET A 1 27.14 -4.05 18.72
CA MET A 1 26.83 -3.38 17.43
C MET A 1 25.31 -3.34 17.33
N SER A 2 24.74 -2.15 17.48
CA SER A 2 23.30 -1.93 17.52
C SER A 2 22.66 -2.47 16.25
N GLY A 3 21.78 -3.46 16.36
CA GLY A 3 21.03 -3.96 15.21
C GLY A 3 20.23 -2.80 14.61
N VAL A 4 20.48 -2.48 13.35
CA VAL A 4 19.72 -1.43 12.64
C VAL A 4 18.27 -1.88 12.61
N GLU A 5 17.43 -1.25 13.44
CA GLU A 5 16.01 -1.55 13.48
C GLU A 5 15.42 -1.30 12.09
N LYS A 6 14.64 -2.26 11.55
CA LYS A 6 14.04 -2.10 10.22
C LYS A 6 13.25 -0.79 10.16
N PRO A 7 13.39 0.04 9.11
CA PRO A 7 12.55 1.22 8.96
C PRO A 7 11.06 0.91 9.07
N PHE A 8 10.27 1.84 9.59
CA PHE A 8 8.84 1.60 9.87
C PHE A 8 8.05 1.22 8.60
N TRP A 9 8.43 1.79 7.46
CA TRP A 9 7.81 1.50 6.16
C TRP A 9 8.10 0.10 5.62
N LEU A 10 9.10 -0.60 6.17
CA LEU A 10 9.40 -2.01 5.87
C LEU A 10 8.74 -2.97 6.88
N ARG A 11 7.71 -2.51 7.61
CA ARG A 11 6.92 -3.31 8.53
C ARG A 11 5.45 -3.33 8.09
N PRO A 12 4.66 -4.35 8.47
CA PRO A 12 3.21 -4.29 8.31
C PRO A 12 2.64 -3.06 9.03
N PRO A 13 1.64 -2.36 8.44
CA PRO A 13 0.93 -2.70 7.22
C PRO A 13 1.57 -2.16 5.92
N TYR A 14 2.63 -1.35 6.02
CA TYR A 14 3.19 -0.60 4.87
C TYR A 14 4.03 -1.44 3.92
N LEU A 15 4.51 -2.61 4.35
CA LEU A 15 5.38 -3.49 3.57
C LEU A 15 4.89 -3.70 2.11
N ILE A 16 3.57 -3.76 1.91
CA ILE A 16 2.95 -3.92 0.60
C ILE A 16 3.22 -2.76 -0.38
N LEU A 17 3.47 -1.56 0.12
CA LEU A 17 3.84 -0.38 -0.68
C LEU A 17 5.32 -0.41 -1.12
N PHE A 18 6.13 -1.31 -0.56
CA PHE A 18 7.59 -1.35 -0.76
C PHE A 18 8.09 -2.70 -1.32
N ASP A 19 7.29 -3.76 -1.24
CA ASP A 19 7.61 -5.08 -1.82
C ASP A 19 7.22 -5.16 -3.31
N LEU A 20 7.89 -4.34 -4.14
CA LEU A 20 7.61 -4.23 -5.57
C LEU A 20 7.76 -5.57 -6.32
N LEU A 21 8.71 -6.41 -5.89
CA LEU A 21 8.96 -7.71 -6.49
C LEU A 21 7.76 -8.66 -6.34
N ARG A 22 7.01 -8.55 -5.23
CA ARG A 22 5.88 -9.44 -4.94
C ARG A 22 4.53 -8.79 -5.21
N LEU A 23 4.52 -7.53 -5.66
CA LEU A 23 3.30 -6.76 -5.92
C LEU A 23 2.39 -7.43 -6.96
N HIS A 24 2.95 -8.07 -7.99
CA HIS A 24 2.19 -8.81 -9.00
C HIS A 24 1.42 -10.03 -8.46
N ARG A 25 1.77 -10.53 -7.27
CA ARG A 25 1.11 -11.69 -6.61
C ARG A 25 0.01 -11.25 -5.65
N VAL A 26 -0.10 -9.96 -5.39
CA VAL A 26 -1.12 -9.39 -4.50
C VAL A 26 -2.45 -9.36 -5.23
N LYS A 27 -3.52 -9.74 -4.52
CA LYS A 27 -4.89 -9.49 -4.98
C LYS A 27 -5.16 -7.99 -4.87
N PRO A 28 -5.27 -7.24 -5.98
CA PRO A 28 -5.26 -5.79 -5.94
C PRO A 28 -6.46 -5.22 -5.19
N TRP A 29 -7.60 -5.92 -5.21
CA TRP A 29 -8.82 -5.52 -4.52
C TRP A 29 -8.77 -5.68 -2.99
N ASP A 30 -7.91 -6.57 -2.48
CA ASP A 30 -7.70 -6.72 -1.03
C ASP A 30 -6.88 -5.56 -0.44
N VAL A 31 -6.36 -4.68 -1.30
CA VAL A 31 -5.52 -3.55 -0.90
C VAL A 31 -6.30 -2.24 -0.96
N ASN A 32 -6.48 -1.64 0.22
CA ASN A 32 -6.95 -0.27 0.35
C ASN A 32 -5.76 0.70 0.30
N VAL A 33 -5.38 1.08 -0.93
CA VAL A 33 -4.24 1.97 -1.22
C VAL A 33 -4.39 3.33 -0.52
N SER A 34 -5.58 3.94 -0.58
CA SER A 34 -5.85 5.24 0.05
C SER A 34 -5.64 5.21 1.56
N LEU A 35 -6.14 4.16 2.24
CA LEU A 35 -5.96 3.99 3.68
C LEU A 35 -4.48 3.81 4.04
N LEU A 36 -3.77 2.96 3.29
CA LEU A 36 -2.35 2.69 3.53
C LEU A 36 -1.49 3.93 3.33
N LEU A 37 -1.69 4.67 2.23
CA LEU A 37 -0.96 5.91 1.95
C LEU A 37 -1.23 6.98 2.99
N ASN A 38 -2.49 7.20 3.37
CA ASN A 38 -2.82 8.21 4.37
C ASN A 38 -2.18 7.91 5.73
N ARG A 39 -2.21 6.64 6.18
CA ARG A 39 -1.54 6.22 7.41
C ARG A 39 -0.02 6.36 7.31
N PHE A 40 0.55 5.92 6.19
CA PHE A 40 1.98 6.01 5.95
C PHE A 40 2.49 7.46 5.98
N LEU A 41 1.80 8.38 5.31
CA LEU A 41 2.15 9.80 5.28
C LEU A 41 1.95 10.47 6.65
N ALA A 42 0.90 10.09 7.40
CA ALA A 42 0.67 10.58 8.75
C ALA A 42 1.82 10.17 9.69
N GLU A 43 2.21 8.89 9.67
CA GLU A 43 3.30 8.38 10.50
C GLU A 43 4.66 8.99 10.10
N MET A 44 4.88 9.22 8.80
CA MET A 44 6.08 9.93 8.32
C MET A 44 6.14 11.37 8.83
N ARG A 45 5.00 12.06 8.88
CA ARG A 45 4.89 13.42 9.41
C ARG A 45 5.11 13.47 10.92
N GLU A 46 4.56 12.52 11.67
CA GLU A 46 4.76 12.40 13.12
C GLU A 46 6.23 12.18 13.48
N ARG A 47 6.97 11.46 12.64
CA ARG A 47 8.41 11.22 12.81
C ARG A 47 9.29 12.41 12.40
N GLY A 48 8.69 13.52 11.94
CA GLY A 48 9.36 14.79 11.67
C GLY A 48 10.11 14.88 10.34
N HIS A 49 10.10 13.83 9.51
CA HIS A 49 10.87 13.79 8.26
C HIS A 49 10.07 13.16 7.12
N LEU A 50 9.75 13.97 6.10
CA LEU A 50 9.22 13.47 4.83
C LEU A 50 10.38 13.05 3.92
N ASP A 51 10.52 11.74 3.69
CA ASP A 51 11.43 11.21 2.69
C ASP A 51 10.71 11.10 1.33
N PHE A 52 11.05 11.99 0.41
CA PHE A 52 10.48 12.01 -0.93
C PHE A 52 10.86 10.79 -1.77
N SER A 53 12.01 10.16 -1.52
CA SER A 53 12.45 8.95 -2.24
C SER A 53 11.56 7.77 -1.86
N ILE A 54 11.29 7.62 -0.56
CA ILE A 54 10.39 6.60 -0.02
C ILE A 54 8.95 6.87 -0.48
N SER A 55 8.51 8.13 -0.48
CA SER A 55 7.20 8.53 -1.00
C SER A 55 7.05 8.21 -2.50
N GLY A 56 8.12 8.38 -3.29
CA GLY A 56 8.14 8.01 -4.71
C GLY A 56 7.95 6.52 -4.94
N THR A 57 8.53 5.67 -4.08
CA THR A 57 8.32 4.22 -4.15
C THR A 57 6.89 3.84 -3.79
N ALA A 58 6.33 4.44 -2.73
CA ALA A 58 4.93 4.22 -2.36
C ALA A 58 3.96 4.67 -3.46
N LEU A 59 4.26 5.78 -4.15
CA LEU A 59 3.50 6.28 -5.29
C LEU A 59 3.56 5.30 -6.48
N LEU A 60 4.74 4.79 -6.82
CA LEU A 60 4.92 3.78 -7.86
C LEU A 60 4.15 2.48 -7.54
N SER A 61 4.25 1.98 -6.32
CA SER A 61 3.49 0.80 -5.91
C SER A 61 1.98 1.05 -6.02
N SER A 62 1.53 2.25 -5.68
CA SER A 62 0.12 2.64 -5.76
C SER A 62 -0.38 2.66 -7.21
N SER A 63 0.40 3.23 -8.13
CA SER A 63 0.03 3.25 -9.56
C SER A 63 -0.01 1.86 -10.17
N ILE A 64 0.91 0.95 -9.77
CA ILE A 64 0.89 -0.45 -10.19
C ILE A 64 -0.37 -1.16 -9.68
N ILE A 65 -0.73 -1.00 -8.41
CA ILE A 65 -1.97 -1.61 -7.87
C ILE A 65 -3.20 -1.06 -8.60
N HIS A 66 -3.27 0.24 -8.86
CA HIS A 66 -4.38 0.82 -9.61
C HIS A 66 -4.43 0.31 -11.06
N ARG A 67 -3.28 0.15 -11.71
CA ARG A 67 -3.22 -0.49 -13.04
C ARG A 67 -3.77 -1.90 -13.01
N MET A 68 -3.37 -2.72 -12.02
CA MET A 68 -3.88 -4.08 -11.85
C MET A 68 -5.42 -4.06 -11.69
N LYS A 69 -5.97 -3.16 -10.85
CA LYS A 69 -7.44 -3.02 -10.73
C LYS A 69 -8.10 -2.70 -12.07
N SER A 70 -7.57 -1.73 -12.81
CA SER A 70 -8.10 -1.36 -14.13
C SER A 70 -8.03 -2.52 -15.11
N GLU A 71 -6.93 -3.27 -15.15
CA GLU A 71 -6.78 -4.46 -15.99
C GLU A 71 -7.82 -5.55 -15.65
N LEU A 72 -8.13 -5.75 -14.37
CA LEU A 72 -9.14 -6.72 -13.93
C LEU A 72 -10.56 -6.29 -14.31
N VAL A 73 -10.89 -5.00 -14.14
CA VAL A 73 -12.18 -4.45 -14.59
C VAL A 73 -12.33 -4.63 -16.10
N LEU A 74 -11.28 -4.36 -16.89
CA LEU A 74 -11.30 -4.55 -18.34
C LEU A 74 -11.49 -6.02 -18.76
N LYS A 75 -11.04 -6.96 -17.92
CA LYS A 75 -11.23 -8.41 -18.11
C LYS A 75 -12.59 -8.93 -17.60
N MET A 76 -13.48 -8.04 -17.15
CA MET A 76 -14.76 -8.40 -16.51
C MET A 76 -14.61 -9.20 -15.22
N GLU A 77 -13.47 -9.10 -14.53
CA GLU A 77 -13.37 -9.61 -13.16
C GLU A 77 -14.08 -8.61 -12.23
N ASP A 78 -15.15 -9.07 -11.56
CA ASP A 78 -15.92 -8.24 -10.67
C ASP A 78 -15.06 -7.69 -9.51
N PRO A 79 -15.11 -6.39 -9.20
CA PRO A 79 -14.59 -5.90 -7.94
C PRO A 79 -15.32 -6.60 -6.79
N PRO A 80 -14.64 -6.95 -5.69
CA PRO A 80 -15.30 -7.57 -4.55
C PRO A 80 -16.40 -6.64 -4.03
N ARG A 81 -17.53 -7.25 -3.67
CA ARG A 81 -18.68 -6.52 -3.13
C ARG A 81 -18.24 -5.73 -1.88
N PRO A 82 -18.67 -4.46 -1.73
CA PRO A 82 -18.37 -3.68 -0.53
C PRO A 82 -18.76 -4.48 0.72
N GLN A 83 -17.83 -4.64 1.67
CA GLN A 83 -18.16 -5.32 2.93
C GLN A 83 -19.25 -4.53 3.63
N PRO A 84 -20.37 -5.16 4.05
CA PRO A 84 -21.38 -4.46 4.84
C PRO A 84 -20.73 -3.92 6.12
N PRO A 85 -21.17 -2.74 6.62
CA PRO A 85 -20.65 -2.18 7.86
C PRO A 85 -20.77 -3.24 8.96
N ARG A 86 -19.66 -3.53 9.64
CA ARG A 86 -19.66 -4.48 10.76
C ARG A 86 -20.67 -3.97 11.80
N PRO A 87 -21.63 -4.80 12.25
CA PRO A 87 -22.48 -4.44 13.38
C PRO A 87 -21.59 -4.06 14.57
N GLN A 88 -21.85 -2.89 15.15
CA GLN A 88 -21.26 -2.44 16.42
C GLN A 88 -21.87 -3.20 17.58
#